data_AF-A0A524CR93-F1
#
_entry.id   AF-A0A524CR93-F1
#
_cell.length_a   1.000
_cell.length_b   1.000
_cell.length_c   1.000
_cell.angle_alpha   90.00
_cell.angle_beta   90.00
_cell.angle_gamma   90.00
#
_symmetry.space_group_name_H-M   'P 1'
#
loop_
_entity.id
_entity.type
_entity.pdbx_description
1 polymer ?
#
loop_
_entity_poly.entity_id
_entity_poly.type
_entity_poly.pdbx_seq_one_letter_code
_entity_poly.pdbx_strand_id
1 'polypeptide(L)'
;MGTARSITSILGTAIFRGSKLLVKVWWAIRKARGEVKKSASTMYQTLVKEGIPDPMAREIAVSYAAPGWELLQFRNIMNLVQTLD
;
A
#
# COMPACT_ATOMS: atom_id res chain seq x y z
N MET A 1 16.93 -24.94 21.81
CA MET A 1 15.95 -25.12 20.70
C MET A 1 14.54 -24.90 21.24
N GLY A 2 13.95 -23.72 21.07
CA GLY A 2 12.60 -23.45 21.63
C GLY A 2 11.98 -22.09 21.31
N THR A 3 12.71 -21.16 20.68
CA THR A 3 12.28 -19.76 20.47
C THR A 3 11.45 -19.53 19.20
N ALA A 4 11.57 -20.37 18.17
CA ALA A 4 10.80 -20.21 16.93
C ALA A 4 9.33 -20.67 17.05
N ARG A 5 9.08 -21.68 17.90
CA ARG A 5 7.72 -22.23 18.14
C ARG A 5 6.87 -21.33 19.03
N SER A 6 7.48 -20.57 19.94
CA SER A 6 6.75 -19.64 20.81
C SER A 6 6.32 -18.36 20.09
N ILE A 7 7.15 -17.83 19.18
CA ILE A 7 6.79 -16.69 18.33
C ILE A 7 5.64 -17.06 17.37
N THR A 8 5.65 -18.28 16.83
CA THR A 8 4.57 -18.78 15.97
C THR A 8 3.28 -19.12 16.73
N SER A 9 3.34 -19.58 17.98
CA SER A 9 2.14 -19.81 18.79
C SER A 9 1.50 -18.52 19.31
N ILE A 10 2.29 -17.47 19.56
CA ILE A 10 1.78 -16.13 19.89
C ILE A 10 1.17 -15.47 18.65
N LEU A 11 1.79 -15.60 17.47
CA LEU A 11 1.14 -15.24 16.19
C LEU A 11 -0.17 -16.02 16.02
N GLY A 12 -0.15 -17.34 16.27
CA GLY A 12 -1.30 -18.25 16.12
C GLY A 12 -2.49 -17.93 17.02
N THR A 13 -2.25 -17.50 18.26
CA THR A 13 -3.32 -17.16 19.22
C THR A 13 -3.79 -15.71 19.11
N ALA A 14 -2.93 -14.77 18.70
CA ALA A 14 -3.34 -13.40 18.37
C ALA A 14 -4.23 -13.33 17.11
N ILE A 15 -4.09 -14.29 16.18
CA ILE A 15 -4.90 -14.36 14.95
C ILE A 15 -6.40 -14.50 15.23
N PHE A 16 -6.86 -15.05 16.37
CA PHE A 16 -8.31 -15.20 16.57
C PHE A 16 -9.04 -13.91 17.03
N ARG A 17 -8.34 -12.96 17.69
CA ARG A 17 -8.89 -11.64 18.07
C ARG A 17 -8.31 -10.46 17.25
N GLY A 18 -7.05 -10.56 16.82
CA GLY A 18 -6.34 -9.58 16.00
C GLY A 18 -6.57 -9.71 14.48
N SER A 19 -7.12 -10.83 14.00
CA SER A 19 -7.45 -11.01 12.57
C SER A 19 -8.39 -9.94 12.03
N LYS A 20 -9.38 -9.49 12.81
CA LYS A 20 -10.29 -8.41 12.38
C LYS A 20 -9.53 -7.11 12.08
N LEU A 21 -8.49 -6.82 12.86
CA LEU A 21 -7.67 -5.61 12.68
C LEU A 21 -6.74 -5.78 11.47
N LEU A 22 -6.10 -6.94 11.31
CA LEU A 22 -5.30 -7.26 10.12
C LEU A 22 -6.13 -7.25 8.83
N VAL A 23 -7.35 -7.78 8.87
CA VAL A 23 -8.29 -7.74 7.74
C VAL A 23 -8.67 -6.30 7.43
N LYS A 24 -8.99 -5.47 8.42
CA LYS A 24 -9.27 -4.04 8.21
C LYS A 24 -8.08 -3.30 7.61
N VAL A 25 -6.87 -3.53 8.10
CA VAL A 25 -5.63 -2.95 7.56
C VAL A 25 -5.42 -3.41 6.11
N TRP A 26 -5.57 -4.70 5.83
CA TRP A 26 -5.48 -5.23 4.47
C TRP A 26 -6.51 -4.60 3.52
N TRP A 27 -7.77 -4.47 3.97
CA TRP A 27 -8.82 -3.79 3.20
C TRP A 27 -8.53 -2.30 2.98
N ALA A 28 -8.00 -1.62 4.00
CA ALA A 28 -7.59 -0.22 3.89
C ALA A 28 -6.45 -0.05 2.88
N ILE A 29 -5.44 -0.92 2.91
CA ILE A 29 -4.35 -0.95 1.93
C ILE A 29 -4.89 -1.19 0.53
N ARG A 30 -5.78 -2.17 0.37
CA ARG A 30 -6.41 -2.47 -0.92
C ARG A 30 -7.17 -1.26 -1.46
N LYS A 31 -7.94 -0.57 -0.60
CA LYS A 31 -8.68 0.65 -0.97
C LYS A 31 -7.72 1.78 -1.35
N ALA A 32 -6.67 2.01 -0.56
CA ALA A 32 -5.66 3.04 -0.82
C ALA A 32 -4.94 2.80 -2.16
N ARG A 33 -4.59 1.55 -2.50
CA ARG A 33 -4.01 1.22 -3.81
C ARG A 33 -4.98 1.52 -4.95
N GLY A 34 -6.27 1.29 -4.73
CA GLY A 34 -7.32 1.68 -5.66
C GLY A 34 -7.39 3.20 -5.88
N GLU A 35 -7.29 3.99 -4.82
CA GLU A 35 -7.29 5.46 -4.89
C GLU A 35 -6.03 6.00 -5.58
N VAL A 36 -4.84 5.44 -5.31
CA VAL A 36 -3.59 5.80 -6.02
C VAL A 36 -3.74 5.54 -7.52
N LYS A 37 -4.30 4.39 -7.90
CA LYS A 37 -4.56 4.07 -9.32
C LYS A 37 -5.52 5.06 -9.97
N LYS A 38 -6.62 5.41 -9.30
CA LYS A 38 -7.59 6.39 -9.80
C LYS A 38 -6.94 7.77 -9.95
N SER A 39 -6.20 8.22 -8.93
CA SER A 39 -5.50 9.51 -8.94
C SER A 39 -4.50 9.59 -10.10
N ALA A 40 -3.71 8.55 -10.34
CA ALA A 40 -2.82 8.46 -11.49
C ALA A 40 -3.56 8.56 -12.83
N SER A 41 -4.71 7.87 -12.96
CA SER A 41 -5.55 7.94 -14.15
C SER A 41 -6.13 9.34 -14.37
N THR A 42 -6.62 9.98 -13.31
CA THR A 42 -7.13 11.36 -13.38
C THR A 42 -6.03 12.32 -13.78
N MET A 43 -4.83 12.18 -13.19
CA MET A 43 -3.68 13.02 -13.52
C MET A 43 -3.27 12.86 -14.98
N TYR A 44 -3.16 11.62 -15.48
CA TYR A 44 -2.92 11.36 -16.90
C TYR A 44 -3.96 12.04 -17.80
N GLN A 45 -5.26 11.88 -17.49
CA GLN A 45 -6.32 12.51 -18.28
C GLN A 45 -6.26 14.03 -18.26
N THR A 46 -5.93 14.64 -17.12
CA THR A 46 -5.73 16.08 -17.01
C THR A 46 -4.55 16.53 -17.86
N LEU A 47 -3.39 15.86 -17.76
CA LEU A 47 -2.20 16.22 -18.53
C LEU A 47 -2.43 16.13 -20.04
N VAL A 48 -3.16 15.11 -20.51
CA VAL A 48 -3.54 14.99 -21.93
C VAL A 48 -4.50 16.11 -22.36
N LYS A 49 -5.46 16.48 -21.50
CA LYS A 49 -6.39 17.60 -21.77
C LYS A 49 -5.67 18.95 -21.87
N GLU A 50 -4.61 19.15 -21.09
CA GLU A 50 -3.76 20.34 -21.13
C GLU A 50 -2.77 20.33 -22.31
N GLY A 51 -2.80 19.30 -23.16
CA GLY A 51 -1.99 19.23 -24.39
C GLY A 51 -0.63 18.58 -24.24
N ILE A 52 -0.36 17.89 -23.12
CA ILE A 52 0.89 17.12 -22.97
C ILE A 52 0.81 15.84 -23.83
N PRO A 53 1.85 15.52 -24.61
CA PRO A 53 1.89 14.28 -25.39
C PRO A 53 1.68 13.03 -24.51
N ASP A 54 0.87 12.08 -25.00
CA ASP A 54 0.57 10.79 -24.35
C ASP A 54 1.79 10.10 -23.67
N PRO A 55 2.95 9.94 -24.34
CA PRO A 55 4.10 9.27 -23.72
C PRO A 55 4.61 10.02 -22.48
N MET A 56 4.65 11.35 -22.53
CA MET A 56 5.12 12.20 -21.43
C MET A 56 4.08 12.27 -20.30
N ALA A 57 2.80 12.41 -20.64
CA ALA A 57 1.71 12.40 -19.66
C ALA A 57 1.67 11.08 -18.87
N ARG A 58 1.93 9.94 -19.54
CA ARG A 58 2.00 8.62 -18.90
C ARG A 58 3.19 8.53 -17.95
N GLU A 59 4.37 8.96 -18.35
CA GLU A 59 5.57 8.92 -17.51
C GLU A 59 5.41 9.77 -16.24
N ILE A 60 4.82 10.97 -16.37
CA ILE A 60 4.53 11.86 -15.25
C ILE A 60 3.51 11.20 -14.30
N ALA A 61 2.41 10.66 -14.83
CA ALA A 61 1.37 10.03 -14.02
C ALA A 61 1.89 8.78 -13.27
N VAL A 62 2.76 7.99 -13.90
CA VAL A 62 3.41 6.82 -13.28
C VAL A 62 4.38 7.27 -12.18
N SER A 63 5.22 8.26 -12.46
CA SER A 63 6.19 8.80 -11.50
C SER A 63 5.51 9.43 -10.28
N TYR A 64 4.40 10.13 -10.49
CA TYR A 64 3.55 10.67 -9.44
C TYR A 64 2.97 9.57 -8.54
N ALA A 65 2.54 8.46 -9.13
CA ALA A 65 1.93 7.36 -8.38
C ALA A 65 2.95 6.48 -7.65
N ALA A 66 4.16 6.34 -8.18
CA ALA A 66 5.23 5.46 -7.69
C ALA A 66 5.44 5.50 -6.17
N PRO A 67 5.63 6.66 -5.50
CA PRO A 67 5.81 6.71 -4.05
C PRO A 67 4.59 6.18 -3.29
N GLY A 68 3.38 6.43 -3.79
CA GLY A 68 2.15 5.90 -3.20
C GLY A 68 2.08 4.38 -3.29
N TRP A 69 2.54 3.78 -4.39
CA TRP A 69 2.61 2.32 -4.53
C TRP A 69 3.67 1.69 -3.62
N GLU A 70 4.80 2.36 -3.45
CA GLU A 70 5.91 1.91 -2.59
C GLU A 70 5.53 1.95 -1.11
N LEU A 71 4.92 3.05 -0.65
CA LEU A 71 4.43 3.16 0.73
C LEU A 71 3.36 2.12 1.05
N LEU A 72 2.52 1.78 0.08
CA LEU A 72 1.45 0.79 0.25
C LEU A 72 1.92 -0.66 0.12
N GLN A 73 3.23 -0.91 -0.06
CA GLN A 73 3.77 -2.24 0.04
C GLN A 73 3.69 -2.74 1.48
N PHE A 74 3.13 -3.94 1.67
CA PHE A 74 2.91 -4.55 2.99
C PHE A 74 4.18 -4.55 3.87
N ARG A 75 5.36 -4.75 3.27
CA ARG A 75 6.65 -4.69 3.96
C ARG A 75 6.95 -3.30 4.54
N ASN A 76 6.71 -2.24 3.77
CA ASN A 76 6.97 -0.86 4.19
C ASN A 76 5.96 -0.40 5.25
N ILE A 77 4.73 -0.89 5.18
CA ILE A 77 3.71 -0.64 6.22
C ILE A 77 4.11 -1.28 7.54
N MET A 78 4.62 -2.52 7.52
CA MET A 78 5.12 -3.16 8.74
C MET A 78 6.32 -2.43 9.33
N ASN A 79 7.23 -1.93 8.49
CA ASN A 79 8.35 -1.08 8.94
C ASN A 79 7.86 0.25 9.54
N LEU A 80 6.87 0.89 8.92
CA LEU A 80 6.23 2.12 9.43
C LEU A 80 5.57 1.92 10.79
N VAL A 81 4.85 0.81 10.96
CA VAL A 81 4.22 0.45 12.25
C VAL A 81 5.28 0.21 13.32
N GLN A 82 6.39 -0.46 12.98
CA GLN A 82 7.50 -0.70 13.92
C GLN A 82 8.27 0.57 14.31
N THR A 83 8.28 1.61 13.47
CA THR A 83 8.91 2.90 13.80
C THR A 83 8.02 3.83 14.61
N LEU A 84 6.73 3.52 14.75
CA LEU A 84 5.75 4.33 15.49
C LEU A 84 5.50 3.83 16.93
N ASP A 85 6.02 2.64 17.27
CA ASP A 85 6.14 2.10 18.64
C ASP A 85 7.51 2.44 19.24
#